data_AF-A0A4Q9WNQ2-F1
#
_entry.id   AF-A0A4Q9WNQ2-F1
#
_cell.length_a   1.000
_cell.length_b   1.000
_cell.length_c   1.000
_cell.angle_alpha   90.00
_cell.angle_beta   90.00
_cell.angle_gamma   90.00
#
_symmetry.space_group_name_H-M   'P 1'
#
loop_
_entity.id
_entity.type
_entity.pdbx_description
1 polymer ?
#
loop_
_entity_poly.entity_id
_entity_poly.type
_entity_poly.pdbx_seq_one_letter_code
_entity_poly.pdbx_strand_id
1 'polypeptide(L)' 'MNKSDKLQNVVKLLSSLGVNIKKTKSRFDIINTLPTTKTVTQELK' A
#
# COMPACT_ATOMS: atom_id res chain seq x y z
N MET A 1 16.58 11.86 8.44
CA MET A 1 15.95 10.78 7.65
C MET A 1 15.66 11.33 6.26
N ASN A 2 16.31 10.79 5.22
CA ASN A 2 16.16 11.34 3.87
C ASN A 2 14.78 11.00 3.31
N LYS A 3 14.23 11.88 2.46
CA LYS A 3 12.94 11.63 1.78
C LYS A 3 12.95 10.35 0.95
N SER A 4 14.12 9.96 0.44
CA SER A 4 14.35 8.69 -0.27
C SER A 4 14.05 7.48 0.62
N ASP A 5 14.54 7.48 1.86
CA ASP A 5 14.37 6.37 2.80
C ASP A 5 12.90 6.14 3.15
N LYS A 6 12.15 7.24 3.34
CA LYS A 6 10.71 7.19 3.58
C LYS A 6 9.96 6.57 2.40
N LEU A 7 10.33 6.94 1.17
CA LEU A 7 9.72 6.39 -0.04
C LEU A 7 10.03 4.89 -0.19
N GLN A 8 11.30 4.50 0.02
CA GLN A 8 11.71 3.09 -0.02
C GLN A 8 10.97 2.25 1.03
N ASN A 9 10.76 2.78 2.23
CA ASN A 9 10.01 2.09 3.27
C ASN A 9 8.53 1.89 2.90
N VAL A 10 7.89 2.90 2.30
CA VAL A 10 6.50 2.78 1.82
C VAL A 10 6.40 1.78 0.66
N VAL A 11 7.35 1.80 -0.28
CA VAL A 11 7.40 0.83 -1.38
C VAL A 11 7.57 -0.59 -0.84
N LYS A 12 8.50 -0.80 0.11
CA LYS A 12 8.69 -2.10 0.76
C LYS A 12 7.41 -2.59 1.44
N LEU A 13 6.76 -1.73 2.24
CA LEU A 13 5.52 -2.07 2.94
C LEU A 13 4.41 -2.50 1.99
N LEU A 14 4.15 -1.69 0.97
CA LEU A 14 3.11 -1.96 -0.02
C LEU A 14 3.41 -3.24 -0.84
N SER A 15 4.68 -3.48 -1.19
CA SER A 15 5.06 -4.73 -1.86
C SER A 15 4.83 -5.95 -0.97
N SER A 16 5.11 -5.86 0.33
CA SER A 16 4.80 -6.92 1.30
C SER A 16 3.31 -7.20 1.46
N LEU A 17 2.45 -6.21 1.17
CA LEU A 17 1.00 -6.35 1.13
C LEU A 17 0.49 -6.96 -0.19
N GLY A 18 1.38 -7.38 -1.10
CA GLY A 18 0.99 -7.95 -2.40
C GLY A 18 0.60 -6.91 -3.44
N VAL A 19 0.91 -5.63 -3.22
CA VAL A 19 0.60 -4.54 -4.13
C VAL A 19 1.62 -4.49 -5.25
N ASN A 20 1.16 -4.42 -6.50
CA ASN A 20 2.04 -4.32 -7.66
C ASN A 20 2.49 -2.88 -7.92
N ILE A 21 3.59 -2.47 -7.29
CA ILE A 21 4.14 -1.12 -7.39
C ILE A 21 5.15 -1.03 -8.55
N LYS A 22 4.81 -0.25 -9.57
CA LYS A 22 5.77 0.16 -10.62
C LYS A 22 6.14 1.63 -10.40
N LYS A 23 7.40 2.01 -10.65
CA LYS A 23 7.92 3.39 -10.46
C LYS A 23 7.08 4.48 -11.14
N THR A 24 6.32 4.15 -12.17
CA THR A 24 5.49 5.06 -12.97
C THR A 24 4.00 5.02 -12.62
N LYS A 25 3.56 4.16 -11.70
CA LYS A 25 2.14 4.08 -11.33
C LYS A 25 1.74 5.23 -10.41
N SER A 26 0.58 5.80 -10.66
CA SER A 26 0.00 6.83 -9.79
C SER A 26 -0.32 6.24 -8.42
N ARG A 27 -0.31 7.09 -7.38
CA ARG A 27 -0.80 6.73 -6.04
C ARG A 27 -2.23 6.17 -6.09
N PHE A 28 -3.05 6.68 -7.00
CA PHE A 28 -4.43 6.21 -7.19
C PHE A 28 -4.48 4.77 -7.71
N ASP A 29 -3.67 4.43 -8.72
CA ASP A 29 -3.59 3.07 -9.26
C ASP A 29 -3.07 2.09 -8.21
N ILE A 30 -2.13 2.53 -7.38
CA ILE A 30 -1.61 1.74 -6.26
C ILE A 30 -2.73 1.38 -5.29
N ILE A 31 -3.62 2.34 -4.97
CA ILE A 31 -4.76 2.10 -4.07
C ILE A 31 -5.71 1.05 -4.62
N ASN A 32 -6.01 1.08 -5.91
CA ASN A 32 -6.88 0.09 -6.55
C ASN A 32 -6.27 -1.31 -6.63
N THR A 33 -4.95 -1.42 -6.45
CA THR A 33 -4.24 -2.70 -6.36
C THR A 33 -3.94 -3.13 -4.92
N LEU A 34 -4.35 -2.35 -3.93
CA LEU A 34 -4.30 -2.80 -2.54
C LEU A 34 -5.20 -4.02 -2.39
N PRO A 35 -4.78 -5.06 -1.64
CA PRO A 35 -5.71 -6.09 -1.23
C PRO A 35 -6.85 -5.38 -0.51
N THR A 36 -8.07 -5.50 -1.06
CA THR A 36 -9.26 -5.02 -0.37
C THR A 36 -9.26 -5.67 0.98
N THR A 37 -9.03 -4.89 2.03
CA THR A 37 -9.46 -5.27 3.36
C THR A 37 -10.94 -5.51 3.17
N LYS A 38 -11.37 -6.78 3.08
CA LYS A 38 -12.76 -7.13 3.37
C LYS A 38 -13.05 -6.30 4.60
N THR A 39 -13.99 -5.36 4.52
CA THR A 39 -14.44 -4.62 5.69
C THR A 39 -14.66 -5.68 6.75
N VAL A 40 -13.73 -5.80 7.69
CA VAL A 40 -13.98 -6.54 8.90
C VAL A 40 -14.98 -5.62 9.54
N THR A 41 -16.25 -5.88 9.28
CA THR A 41 -17.32 -5.44 10.14
C THR A 41 -16.93 -6.04 11.48
N GLN A 42 -16.12 -5.33 12.25
CA GLN A 42 -15.94 -5.60 13.65
C GLN A 42 -17.32 -5.27 14.20
N GLU A 43 -18.20 -6.27 14.25
CA GLU A 43 -19.36 -6.17 15.11
C GLU A 43 -18.80 -5.87 16.49
N LEU A 44 -19.02 -4.64 16.94
CA LEU A 44 -18.74 -4.20 18.30
C LEU A 44 -19.57 -5.11 19.20
N LYS A 45 -18.92 -6.12 19.75
CA LYS A 45 -19.49 -7.00 20.77
C LYS A 45 -19.44 -6.33 22.13
#